data_AF-A0A7Z9KAR8-F1
#
_entry.id   AF-A0A7Z9KAR8-F1
#
_cell.length_a   1.000
_cell.length_b   1.000
_cell.length_c   1.000
_cell.angle_alpha   90.00
_cell.angle_beta   90.00
_cell.angle_gamma   90.00
#
_symmetry.space_group_name_H-M   'P 1'
#
loop_
_entity.id
_entity.type
_entity.pdbx_description
1 polymer ?
#
loop_
_entity_poly.entity_id
_entity_poly.type
_entity_poly.pdbx_seq_one_letter_code
_entity_poly.pdbx_strand_id
1 'polypeptide(L)'
;MPGCLEYVWALCRPAFVSGLLPETAWRLASMIPVAPLPPLTSEALRLLGVDASGMRAIRNICANFVRVAPINLLFAGAVERALLVSNWPVETTSARALTTGLFRKQAAHTELGRAEALRQTMLELIDGPGYIEEESGRTMFSYAHPIFWAPFSLVGEGSRKRIGS
;
A
#
# COMPACT_ATOMS: atom_id res chain seq x y z
N MET A 1 17.54 0.83 12.95
CA MET A 1 16.37 0.07 12.46
C MET A 1 16.17 0.40 10.99
N PRO A 2 15.80 -0.57 10.12
CA PRO A 2 15.45 -0.28 8.73
C PRO A 2 14.27 0.70 8.69
N GLY A 3 14.26 1.63 7.74
CA GLY A 3 13.12 2.49 7.49
C GLY A 3 11.92 1.73 6.89
N CYS A 4 10.81 2.44 6.72
CA CYS A 4 9.59 1.86 6.15
C CYS A 4 9.80 1.32 4.73
N LEU A 5 10.64 1.98 3.92
CA LEU A 5 10.92 1.58 2.54
C LEU A 5 11.70 0.26 2.47
N GLU A 6 12.61 0.02 3.41
CA GLU A 6 13.40 -1.20 3.48
C GLU A 6 12.53 -2.41 3.85
N TYR A 7 11.57 -2.23 4.76
CA TYR A 7 10.58 -3.27 5.08
C TYR A 7 9.65 -3.57 3.91
N VAL A 8 9.14 -2.52 3.26
CA VAL A 8 8.28 -2.66 2.08
C VAL A 8 9.04 -3.37 0.95
N TRP A 9 10.31 -3.01 0.73
CA TRP A 9 11.14 -3.68 -0.26
C TRP A 9 11.37 -5.14 0.09
N ALA A 10 11.68 -5.48 1.35
CA ALA A 10 11.86 -6.86 1.78
C ALA A 10 10.60 -7.72 1.51
N LEU A 11 9.41 -7.15 1.71
CA LEU A 11 8.13 -7.82 1.45
C LEU A 11 7.89 -8.06 -0.05
N CYS A 12 8.16 -7.07 -0.90
CA CYS A 12 7.88 -7.15 -2.34
C CYS A 12 9.00 -7.84 -3.13
N ARG A 13 10.24 -7.84 -2.63
CA ARG A 13 11.44 -8.35 -3.33
C ARG A 13 11.26 -9.75 -3.92
N PRO A 14 10.66 -10.75 -3.24
CA PRO A 14 10.46 -12.07 -3.83
C PRO A 14 9.65 -12.03 -5.14
N ALA A 15 8.60 -11.21 -5.20
CA ALA A 15 7.76 -11.05 -6.40
C ALA A 15 8.44 -10.28 -7.54
N PHE A 16 9.44 -9.45 -7.21
CA PHE A 16 10.31 -8.79 -8.20
C PHE A 16 11.34 -9.76 -8.77
N VAL A 17 12.04 -10.50 -7.90
CA VAL A 17 13.09 -11.45 -8.29
C VAL A 17 12.51 -12.61 -9.10
N SER A 18 11.29 -13.05 -8.78
CA SER A 18 10.61 -14.13 -9.51
C SER A 18 10.04 -13.72 -10.87
N GLY A 19 10.06 -12.44 -11.24
CA GLY A 19 9.44 -11.94 -12.47
C GLY A 19 7.92 -11.75 -12.41
N LEU A 20 7.25 -12.26 -11.37
CA LEU A 20 5.79 -12.20 -11.22
C LEU A 20 5.23 -10.77 -11.34
N LEU A 21 5.82 -9.82 -10.60
CA LEU A 21 5.37 -8.43 -10.59
C LEU A 21 5.72 -7.70 -11.91
N PRO A 22 6.97 -7.78 -12.43
CA PRO A 22 7.29 -7.25 -13.75
C PRO A 22 6.42 -7.77 -14.90
N GLU A 23 6.21 -9.08 -14.99
CA GLU A 23 5.42 -9.71 -16.06
C GLU A 23 3.95 -9.32 -15.97
N THR A 24 3.40 -9.31 -14.75
CA THR A 24 2.02 -8.87 -14.52
C THR A 24 1.83 -7.40 -14.87
N ALA A 25 2.79 -6.53 -14.51
CA ALA A 25 2.74 -5.12 -14.84
C ALA A 25 2.71 -4.88 -16.36
N TRP A 26 3.58 -5.56 -17.11
CA TRP A 26 3.61 -5.44 -18.57
C TRP A 26 2.38 -6.04 -19.25
N ARG A 27 1.88 -7.18 -18.75
CA ARG A 27 0.63 -7.76 -19.25
C ARG A 27 -0.55 -6.82 -19.05
N LEU A 28 -0.64 -6.15 -17.90
CA LEU A 28 -1.70 -5.16 -17.66
C LEU A 28 -1.53 -3.93 -18.55
N ALA A 29 -0.30 -3.41 -18.67
CA ALA A 29 -0.02 -2.24 -19.51
C ALA A 29 -0.36 -2.48 -20.98
N SER A 30 -0.09 -3.68 -21.51
CA SER A 30 -0.41 -4.01 -22.91
C SER A 30 -1.92 -4.13 -23.19
N MET A 31 -2.73 -4.34 -22.16
CA MET A 31 -4.18 -4.42 -22.27
C MET A 31 -4.87 -3.06 -22.15
N ILE A 32 -4.14 -1.98 -21.81
CA ILE A 32 -4.71 -0.63 -21.68
C ILE A 32 -4.55 0.09 -23.01
N PRO A 33 -5.65 0.35 -23.76
CA PRO A 33 -5.57 1.16 -24.96
C PRO A 33 -5.31 2.62 -24.57
N VAL A 34 -4.14 3.14 -24.95
CA VAL A 34 -3.80 4.56 -24.77
C VAL A 34 -3.80 5.22 -26.14
N ALA A 35 -4.65 6.23 -26.33
CA ALA A 35 -4.63 7.04 -27.53
C ALA A 35 -3.30 7.79 -27.62
N PRO A 36 -2.57 7.73 -28.75
CA PRO A 36 -1.31 8.45 -28.87
C PRO A 36 -1.57 9.95 -28.80
N LEU A 37 -0.70 10.66 -28.08
CA LEU A 37 -0.70 12.11 -28.11
C LEU A 37 -0.32 12.60 -29.51
N PRO A 38 -0.89 13.71 -29.99
CA PRO A 38 -0.46 14.33 -31.23
C PRO A 38 1.05 14.61 -31.20
N PRO A 39 1.82 14.19 -32.22
CA PRO A 39 3.26 14.42 -32.23
C PRO A 39 3.56 15.90 -32.40
N LEU A 40 4.61 16.38 -31.71
CA LEU A 40 5.17 17.70 -31.98
C LEU A 40 5.86 17.69 -33.34
N THR A 41 5.65 18.75 -34.13
CA THR A 41 6.28 18.87 -35.45
C THR A 41 7.78 19.13 -35.32
N SER A 42 8.56 18.68 -36.29
CA SER A 42 10.01 18.94 -36.36
C SER A 42 10.36 20.42 -36.41
N GLU A 43 9.43 21.27 -36.82
CA GLU A 43 9.57 22.73 -36.82
C GLU A 43 9.34 23.31 -35.42
N ALA A 44 8.28 22.88 -34.72
CA ALA A 44 8.06 23.26 -33.33
C ALA A 44 9.24 22.86 -32.43
N LEU A 45 9.80 21.66 -32.65
CA LEU A 45 10.98 21.19 -31.92
C LEU A 45 12.21 22.05 -32.18
N ARG A 46 12.42 22.50 -33.43
CA ARG A 46 13.51 23.43 -33.78
C ARG A 46 13.31 24.81 -33.15
N LEU A 47 12.09 25.32 -33.11
CA LEU A 47 11.76 26.58 -32.43
C LEU A 47 12.02 26.51 -30.92
N LEU A 48 11.86 25.33 -30.31
CA LEU A 48 12.21 25.05 -28.92
C LEU A 48 13.71 24.79 -28.71
N GLY A 49 14.55 24.94 -29.75
CA GLY A 49 15.99 24.71 -29.66
C GLY A 49 16.40 23.24 -29.57
N VAL A 50 15.51 22.30 -29.90
CA VAL A 50 15.79 20.86 -29.84
C VAL A 50 16.47 20.42 -31.14
N ASP A 51 17.77 20.17 -31.05
CA ASP A 51 18.56 19.61 -32.13
C ASP A 51 18.48 18.06 -32.17
N ALA A 52 19.22 17.43 -33.08
CA ALA A 52 19.26 15.96 -33.19
C ALA A 52 19.78 15.28 -31.91
N SER A 53 20.64 15.94 -31.14
CA SER A 53 21.19 15.42 -29.89
C SER A 53 20.16 15.48 -28.77
N GLY A 54 19.51 16.63 -28.59
CA GLY A 54 18.40 16.83 -27.68
C GLY A 54 17.25 15.87 -27.98
N MET A 55 16.95 15.67 -29.26
CA MET A 55 15.93 14.71 -29.68
C MET A 55 16.28 13.26 -29.30
N ARG A 56 17.56 12.85 -29.39
CA ARG A 56 18.01 11.55 -28.89
C ARG A 56 17.89 11.45 -27.37
N ALA A 57 18.24 12.51 -26.64
CA ALA A 57 18.13 12.55 -25.19
C ALA A 57 16.67 12.40 -24.73
N ILE A 58 15.74 13.15 -25.33
CA ILE A 58 14.30 13.06 -25.03
C ILE A 58 13.80 11.63 -25.26
N ARG A 59 14.10 11.03 -26.42
CA ARG A 59 13.69 9.65 -26.70
C ARG A 59 14.24 8.66 -25.67
N ASN A 60 15.49 8.79 -25.27
CA ASN A 60 16.09 7.91 -24.27
C ASN A 60 15.44 8.07 -22.90
N ILE A 61 15.12 9.30 -22.48
CA ILE A 61 14.40 9.58 -21.23
C ILE A 61 13.00 8.97 -21.28
N CYS A 62 12.24 9.23 -22.34
CA CYS A 62 10.90 8.67 -22.52
C CYS A 62 10.93 7.14 -22.54
N ALA A 63 11.86 6.54 -23.27
CA ALA A 63 12.00 5.08 -23.34
C ALA A 63 12.34 4.48 -21.97
N ASN A 64 13.24 5.10 -21.21
CA ASN A 64 13.55 4.66 -19.85
C ASN A 64 12.34 4.79 -18.91
N PHE A 65 11.59 5.89 -19.01
CA PHE A 65 10.39 6.10 -18.21
C PHE A 65 9.32 5.06 -18.53
N VAL A 66 9.00 4.86 -19.81
CA VAL A 66 8.04 3.85 -20.28
C VAL A 66 8.45 2.44 -19.83
N ARG A 67 9.75 2.14 -19.82
CA ARG A 67 10.27 0.83 -19.39
C ARG A 67 9.94 0.52 -17.93
N VAL A 68 9.98 1.52 -17.05
CA VAL A 68 9.82 1.31 -15.59
C VAL A 68 8.43 1.68 -15.08
N ALA A 69 7.68 2.52 -15.80
CA ALA A 69 6.40 3.05 -15.35
C ALA A 69 5.36 1.97 -14.98
N PRO A 70 5.12 0.91 -15.79
CA PRO A 70 4.17 -0.14 -15.41
C PRO A 70 4.54 -0.83 -14.09
N ILE A 71 5.83 -1.10 -13.90
CA ILE A 71 6.35 -1.80 -12.72
C ILE A 71 6.22 -0.89 -11.50
N ASN A 72 6.56 0.39 -11.63
CA ASN A 72 6.44 1.38 -10.55
C ASN A 72 4.98 1.58 -10.11
N LEU A 73 4.05 1.64 -11.06
CA LEU A 73 2.62 1.77 -10.76
C LEU A 73 2.07 0.54 -10.05
N LEU A 74 2.44 -0.67 -10.50
CA LEU A 74 2.01 -1.90 -9.85
C LEU A 74 2.62 -2.04 -8.44
N PHE A 75 3.89 -1.67 -8.28
CA PHE A 75 4.54 -1.60 -6.97
C PHE A 75 3.83 -0.62 -6.05
N ALA A 76 3.61 0.63 -6.48
CA ALA A 76 2.89 1.63 -5.68
C ALA A 76 1.51 1.10 -5.22
N GLY A 77 0.73 0.50 -6.12
CA GLY A 77 -0.56 -0.10 -5.77
C GLY A 77 -0.47 -1.35 -4.87
N ALA A 78 0.65 -2.08 -4.88
CA ALA A 78 0.89 -3.20 -3.96
C ALA A 78 1.31 -2.70 -2.57
N VAL A 79 2.16 -1.67 -2.51
CA VAL A 79 2.61 -1.02 -1.28
C VAL A 79 1.46 -0.31 -0.59
N GLU A 80 0.64 0.42 -1.34
CA GLU A 80 -0.55 1.08 -0.81
C GLU A 80 -1.43 0.06 -0.09
N ARG A 81 -1.64 -1.12 -0.69
CA ARG A 81 -2.42 -2.20 -0.10
C ARG A 81 -1.75 -2.90 1.07
N ALA A 82 -0.49 -2.64 1.40
CA ALA A 82 0.23 -3.37 2.43
C ALA A 82 0.32 -2.65 3.78
N LEU A 83 0.01 -1.35 3.84
CA LEU A 83 0.38 -0.50 4.98
C LEU A 83 -0.74 -0.35 6.02
N LEU A 84 -0.48 -0.85 7.22
CA LEU A 84 -1.12 -0.43 8.47
C LEU A 84 -0.13 0.44 9.23
N VAL A 85 -0.51 1.67 9.60
CA VAL A 85 0.40 2.65 10.21
C VAL A 85 -0.26 3.25 11.46
N SER A 86 0.52 3.60 12.48
CA SER A 86 0.07 4.45 13.59
C SER A 86 0.60 5.88 13.41
N ASN A 87 -0.27 6.88 13.51
CA ASN A 87 0.09 8.28 13.34
C ASN A 87 0.83 8.89 14.56
N TRP A 88 0.75 8.23 15.73
CA TRP A 88 1.51 8.57 16.93
C TRP A 88 1.92 7.30 17.69
N PRO A 89 2.87 7.38 18.65
CA PRO A 89 3.23 6.26 19.51
C PRO A 89 2.01 5.73 20.28
N VAL A 90 1.90 4.42 20.39
CA VAL A 90 0.79 3.73 21.07
C VAL A 90 1.35 2.76 22.10
N GLU A 91 0.61 2.56 23.18
CA GLU A 91 0.91 1.52 24.17
C GLU A 91 1.00 0.14 23.49
N THR A 92 2.03 -0.64 23.85
CA THR A 92 2.44 -1.85 23.12
C THR A 92 1.36 -2.93 23.10
N THR A 93 0.61 -3.11 24.19
CA THR A 93 -0.38 -4.17 24.34
C THR A 93 -1.61 -3.91 23.48
N SER A 94 -2.14 -2.70 23.49
CA SER A 94 -3.21 -2.24 22.60
C SER A 94 -2.78 -2.26 21.14
N ALA A 95 -1.56 -1.81 20.82
CA ALA A 95 -1.01 -1.88 19.47
C ALA A 95 -0.91 -3.33 18.96
N ARG A 96 -0.45 -4.26 19.81
CA ARG A 96 -0.41 -5.69 19.51
C ARG A 96 -1.82 -6.26 19.34
N ALA A 97 -2.76 -5.90 20.20
CA ALA A 97 -4.15 -6.36 20.11
C ALA A 97 -4.80 -5.93 18.79
N LEU A 98 -4.65 -4.67 18.39
CA LEU A 98 -5.17 -4.15 17.12
C LEU A 98 -4.53 -4.83 15.91
N THR A 99 -3.21 -4.95 15.91
CA THR A 99 -2.48 -5.54 14.77
C THR A 99 -2.81 -7.03 14.63
N THR A 100 -2.79 -7.79 15.73
CA THR A 100 -3.06 -9.24 15.70
C THR A 100 -4.54 -9.56 15.45
N GLY A 101 -5.46 -8.77 16.03
CA GLY A 101 -6.89 -8.92 15.81
C GLY A 101 -7.28 -8.67 14.35
N LEU A 102 -6.71 -7.63 13.73
CA LEU A 102 -6.87 -7.36 12.31
C LEU A 102 -6.47 -8.57 11.46
N PHE A 103 -5.24 -9.07 11.61
CA PHE A 103 -4.75 -10.19 10.80
C PHE A 103 -5.52 -11.49 11.06
N ARG A 104 -5.94 -11.73 12.31
CA ARG A 104 -6.78 -12.90 12.65
C ARG A 104 -8.12 -12.85 11.92
N LYS A 105 -8.79 -11.69 11.92
CA LYS A 105 -10.06 -11.51 11.19
C LYS A 105 -9.89 -11.66 9.68
N GLN A 106 -8.80 -11.11 9.12
CA GLN A 106 -8.49 -11.28 7.71
C GLN A 106 -8.22 -12.74 7.31
N ALA A 107 -7.59 -13.53 8.20
CA ALA A 107 -7.34 -14.95 7.97
C ALA A 107 -8.61 -15.80 8.12
N ALA A 108 -9.49 -15.45 9.05
CA ALA A 108 -10.76 -16.16 9.29
C ALA A 108 -11.86 -15.82 8.27
N HIS A 109 -11.88 -14.57 7.77
CA HIS A 109 -12.92 -14.04 6.90
C HIS A 109 -12.31 -13.38 5.66
N THR A 110 -12.07 -14.18 4.62
CA THR A 110 -11.50 -13.69 3.35
C THR A 110 -12.41 -12.72 2.59
N GLU A 111 -13.70 -12.72 2.93
CA GLU A 111 -14.75 -11.82 2.44
C GLU A 111 -14.78 -10.47 3.17
N LEU A 112 -14.16 -10.37 4.35
CA LEU A 112 -14.14 -9.16 5.16
C LEU A 112 -13.10 -8.17 4.62
N GLY A 113 -13.55 -6.97 4.26
CA GLY A 113 -12.64 -5.90 3.85
C GLY A 113 -11.69 -5.52 4.98
N ARG A 114 -10.45 -5.12 4.64
CA ARG A 114 -9.41 -4.78 5.62
C ARG A 114 -9.81 -3.65 6.57
N ALA A 115 -10.47 -2.61 6.02
CA ALA A 115 -10.97 -1.50 6.80
C ALA A 115 -12.04 -1.94 7.81
N GLU A 116 -12.92 -2.87 7.40
CA GLU A 116 -13.95 -3.42 8.27
C GLU A 116 -13.35 -4.34 9.35
N ALA A 117 -12.37 -5.15 8.99
CA ALA A 117 -11.63 -5.96 9.96
C ALA A 117 -10.92 -5.08 11.01
N LEU A 118 -10.33 -3.96 10.59
CA LEU A 118 -9.71 -2.98 11.50
C LEU A 118 -10.76 -2.34 12.40
N ARG A 119 -11.89 -1.88 11.84
CA ARG A 119 -13.00 -1.29 12.60
C ARG A 119 -13.54 -2.24 13.66
N GLN A 120 -13.79 -3.50 13.31
CA GLN A 120 -14.26 -4.50 14.25
C GLN A 120 -13.25 -4.75 15.38
N THR A 121 -11.96 -4.78 15.05
CA THR A 121 -10.91 -4.97 16.05
C THR A 121 -10.81 -3.76 16.99
N MET A 122 -10.98 -2.53 16.48
CA MET A 122 -11.06 -1.33 17.31
C MET A 122 -12.25 -1.37 18.27
N LEU A 123 -13.43 -1.79 17.80
CA LEU A 123 -14.61 -1.93 18.66
C LEU A 123 -14.41 -3.00 19.72
N GLU A 124 -13.86 -4.17 19.37
CA GLU A 124 -13.52 -5.21 20.35
C GLU A 124 -12.52 -4.73 21.40
N LEU A 125 -11.58 -3.87 21.00
CA LEU A 125 -10.64 -3.25 21.95
C LEU A 125 -11.34 -2.24 22.87
N ILE A 126 -12.23 -1.40 22.32
CA ILE A 126 -12.99 -0.38 23.06
C ILE A 126 -13.92 -1.02 24.09
N ASP A 127 -14.64 -2.08 23.69
CA ASP A 127 -15.61 -2.80 24.51
C ASP A 127 -14.94 -3.82 25.45
N GLY A 128 -13.64 -4.07 25.26
CA GLY A 128 -12.87 -5.03 26.02
C GLY A 128 -12.57 -4.60 27.46
N PRO A 129 -12.07 -5.52 28.29
CA PRO A 129 -11.83 -5.28 29.71
C PRO A 129 -10.67 -4.32 30.01
N GLY A 130 -10.00 -3.78 28.99
CA GLY A 130 -8.81 -2.96 29.12
C GLY A 130 -7.54 -3.78 29.40
N TYR A 131 -6.52 -3.12 29.96
CA TYR A 131 -5.33 -3.81 30.44
C TYR A 131 -5.62 -4.43 31.81
N ILE A 132 -5.46 -5.75 31.90
CA ILE A 132 -5.56 -6.51 33.15
C ILE A 132 -4.14 -6.83 33.60
N GLU A 133 -3.80 -6.46 34.83
CA GLU A 133 -2.52 -6.86 35.42
C GLU A 133 -2.56 -8.36 35.75
N GLU A 134 -1.59 -9.12 35.25
CA GLU A 134 -1.53 -10.58 35.39
C GLU A 134 -1.46 -11.04 36.86
N GLU A 135 -0.85 -10.23 37.73
CA GLU A 135 -0.61 -10.58 39.13
C GLU A 135 -1.83 -10.30 40.03
N SER A 136 -2.57 -9.23 39.78
CA SER A 136 -3.76 -8.85 40.59
C SER A 136 -5.09 -9.23 39.94
N GLY A 137 -5.10 -9.61 38.66
CA GLY A 137 -6.31 -9.88 37.89
C GLY A 137 -7.21 -8.65 37.73
N ARG A 138 -6.69 -7.46 38.05
CA ARG A 138 -7.47 -6.22 38.12
C ARG A 138 -7.29 -5.40 36.84
N THR A 139 -8.38 -4.86 36.31
CA THR A 139 -8.30 -3.87 35.23
C THR A 139 -7.61 -2.61 35.74
N MET A 140 -6.46 -2.27 35.16
CA MET A 140 -5.71 -1.07 35.51
C MET A 140 -6.19 0.16 34.74
N PHE A 141 -6.52 -0.02 33.45
CA PHE A 141 -7.08 1.04 32.62
C PHE A 141 -7.86 0.48 31.44
N SER A 142 -8.89 1.21 31.02
CA SER A 142 -9.73 0.88 29.86
C SER A 142 -9.08 1.33 28.56
N TYR A 143 -9.25 0.53 27.49
CA TYR A 143 -8.82 0.89 26.15
C TYR A 143 -9.85 1.72 25.36
N ALA A 144 -10.95 2.15 25.99
CA ALA A 144 -11.97 2.97 25.34
C ALA A 144 -11.43 4.34 24.89
N HIS A 145 -10.39 4.87 25.55
CA HIS A 145 -9.83 6.18 25.22
C HIS A 145 -9.19 6.20 23.81
N PRO A 146 -9.47 7.21 22.95
CA PRO A 146 -8.96 7.28 21.58
C PRO A 146 -7.45 7.16 21.40
N ILE A 147 -6.67 7.50 22.42
CA ILE A 147 -5.20 7.37 22.40
C ILE A 147 -4.71 5.97 22.03
N PHE A 148 -5.51 4.92 22.31
CA PHE A 148 -5.13 3.52 22.09
C PHE A 148 -5.47 2.99 20.69
N TRP A 149 -6.45 3.57 19.99
CA TRP A 149 -6.98 3.01 18.74
C TRP A 149 -7.07 4.01 17.59
N ALA A 150 -7.36 5.29 17.86
CA ALA A 150 -7.46 6.32 16.83
C ALA A 150 -6.20 6.57 15.98
N PRO A 151 -4.94 6.32 16.44
CA PRO A 151 -3.78 6.51 15.58
C PRO A 151 -3.70 5.56 14.39
N PHE A 152 -4.38 4.40 14.45
CA PHE A 152 -4.24 3.38 13.42
C PHE A 152 -5.02 3.76 12.16
N SER A 153 -4.29 3.85 11.05
CA SER A 153 -4.85 4.09 9.73
C SER A 153 -4.41 2.99 8.77
N LEU A 154 -5.36 2.54 7.95
CA LEU A 154 -5.09 1.65 6.84
C LEU A 154 -4.92 2.49 5.58
N VAL A 155 -3.81 2.31 4.87
CA VAL A 155 -3.62 2.90 3.54
C VAL A 155 -4.11 1.87 2.51
N GLY A 156 -4.86 2.33 1.51
CA GLY A 156 -5.41 1.50 0.42
C GLY A 156 -6.57 0.58 0.79
N GLU A 157 -7.62 0.51 -0.05
CA GLU A 157 -8.66 -0.52 0.10
C GLU A 157 -8.20 -1.87 -0.49
N GLY A 158 -8.28 -2.93 0.32
CA GLY A 158 -8.24 -4.30 -0.16
C GLY A 158 -9.50 -4.56 -0.99
N SER A 159 -9.33 -4.88 -2.28
CA SER A 159 -10.43 -5.09 -3.23
C SER A 159 -11.46 -6.05 -2.63
N ARG A 160 -12.67 -5.56 -2.34
CA ARG A 160 -13.83 -6.40 -2.00
C ARG A 160 -14.03 -7.36 -3.17
N LYS A 161 -13.89 -8.68 -2.96
CA LYS A 161 -14.31 -9.67 -3.94
C LYS A 161 -15.79 -9.38 -4.25
N ARG A 162 -16.08 -8.84 -5.42
CA ARG A 162 -17.45 -8.65 -5.88
C ARG A 162 -17.98 -10.04 -6.24
N ILE A 163 -18.64 -10.68 -5.28
CA ILE A 163 -19.37 -11.92 -5.54
C ILE A 163 -20.66 -11.51 -6.27
N GLY A 164 -20.75 -11.81 -7.55
CA GLY A 164 -21.94 -11.59 -8.38
C GLY A 164 -21.67 -10.86 -9.70
N SER A 165 -21.44 -11.63 -10.75
CA SER A 165 -21.98 -11.41 -12.11
C SER A 165 -22.01 -12.74 -12.84
#